data_AF-A0A6G1U444-F1
#
_entry.id   AF-A0A6G1U444-F1
#
_cell.length_a   1.000
_cell.length_b   1.000
_cell.length_c   1.000
_cell.angle_alpha   90.00
_cell.angle_beta   90.00
_cell.angle_gamma   90.00
#
_symmetry.space_group_name_H-M   'P 1'
#
loop_
_entity.id
_entity.type
_entity.pdbx_description
1 polymer ?
#
loop_
_entity_poly.entity_id
_entity_poly.type
_entity_poly.pdbx_seq_one_letter_code
_entity_poly.pdbx_strand_id
1 'polypeptide(L)'
;MKGNAYVFFHPQYGGLRVVKIDRGLFFCIEDLVAITDIGRDTLFPVLADTEGKVVEMYVEELTKRVPKDFTHRLFFGEFFGNADKVERKGGIASRSMIFVDSQVVRDMSIDCSKDPERKLFYKWVKDFIQPVMEDKDCWWRYECLMMNSIYYDPLIKPIDIRYAVDGLYINDMRIN
;
A
#
# COMPACT_ATOMS: atom_id res chain seq x y z
N MET A 1 11.87 -2.71 -12.34
CA MET A 1 10.69 -2.49 -13.22
C MET A 1 10.05 -1.16 -12.87
N LYS A 2 9.47 -0.43 -13.83
CA LYS A 2 8.75 0.83 -13.56
C LYS A 2 7.29 0.51 -13.20
N GLY A 3 6.78 1.17 -12.17
CA GLY A 3 5.38 1.10 -11.77
C GLY A 3 4.69 2.46 -11.82
N ASN A 4 3.37 2.43 -11.88
CA ASN A 4 2.52 3.60 -11.67
C ASN A 4 1.89 3.52 -10.28
N ALA A 5 1.80 4.65 -9.59
CA ALA A 5 1.12 4.75 -8.31
C ALA A 5 -0.25 5.40 -8.45
N TYR A 6 -1.15 4.96 -7.58
CA TYR A 6 -2.52 5.43 -7.48
C TYR A 6 -2.85 5.60 -6.00
N VAL A 7 -3.66 6.60 -5.72
CA VAL A 7 -4.15 6.89 -4.37
C VAL A 7 -5.66 6.90 -4.40
N PHE A 8 -6.25 5.97 -3.65
CA PHE A 8 -7.69 5.87 -3.46
C PHE A 8 -8.08 6.46 -2.12
N PHE A 9 -9.19 7.20 -2.06
CA PHE A 9 -9.71 7.73 -0.82
C PHE A 9 -11.16 7.29 -0.64
N HIS A 10 -11.48 6.78 0.55
CA HIS A 10 -12.83 6.48 0.98
C HIS A 10 -13.18 7.34 2.21
N PRO A 11 -14.35 8.00 2.27
CA PRO A 11 -14.72 8.87 3.40
C PRO A 11 -14.66 8.18 4.77
N GLN A 12 -14.94 6.87 4.83
CA GLN A 12 -14.93 6.09 6.07
C GLN A 12 -13.58 5.43 6.37
N TYR A 13 -12.81 5.06 5.35
CA TYR A 13 -11.59 4.25 5.53
C TYR A 13 -10.31 5.07 5.41
N GLY A 14 -10.39 6.27 4.84
CA GLY A 14 -9.20 7.07 4.52
C GLY A 14 -8.54 6.62 3.22
N GLY A 15 -7.21 6.77 3.17
CA GLY A 15 -6.43 6.58 1.97
C GLY A 15 -5.85 5.17 1.82
N LEU A 16 -5.82 4.66 0.59
CA LEU A 16 -5.16 3.42 0.22
C LEU A 16 -4.24 3.65 -0.99
N ARG A 17 -2.95 3.42 -0.81
CA ARG A 17 -1.95 3.49 -1.88
C ARG A 17 -1.86 2.16 -2.62
N VAL A 18 -1.93 2.27 -3.93
CA VAL A 18 -1.89 1.13 -4.85
C VAL A 18 -0.82 1.38 -5.90
N VAL A 19 -0.01 0.37 -6.16
CA VAL A 19 0.99 0.37 -7.23
C VAL A 19 0.60 -0.65 -8.28
N LYS A 20 0.62 -0.23 -9.55
CA LYS A 20 0.49 -1.13 -10.70
C LYS A 20 1.86 -1.28 -11.36
N ILE A 21 2.34 -2.51 -11.42
CA ILE A 21 3.49 -2.91 -12.25
C ILE A 21 3.01 -3.96 -13.26
N ASP A 22 3.82 -4.30 -14.26
CA ASP A 22 3.44 -5.29 -15.30
C ASP A 22 2.99 -6.64 -14.72
N ARG A 23 3.42 -6.97 -13.48
CA ARG A 23 3.09 -8.21 -12.78
C ARG A 23 1.78 -8.19 -11.98
N GLY A 24 1.10 -7.04 -11.87
CA GLY A 24 -0.18 -6.94 -11.15
C GLY A 24 -0.34 -5.68 -10.30
N LEU A 25 -1.38 -5.71 -9.47
CA LEU A 25 -1.72 -4.66 -8.50
C LEU A 25 -1.16 -5.03 -7.12
N PHE A 26 -0.58 -4.02 -6.48
CA PHE A 26 0.08 -4.12 -5.17
C PHE A 26 -0.48 -3.03 -4.25
N PHE A 27 -0.80 -3.39 -3.02
CA PHE A 27 -1.45 -2.56 -2.03
C PHE A 27 -0.49 -2.29 -0.87
N CYS A 28 -0.40 -1.06 -0.40
CA CYS A 28 0.49 -0.71 0.70
C CYS A 28 0.05 -1.39 1.99
N ILE A 29 0.93 -2.20 2.60
CA ILE A 29 0.57 -2.96 3.80
C ILE A 29 0.33 -2.06 5.01
N GLU A 30 1.07 -0.95 5.14
CA GLU A 30 0.86 0.03 6.23
C GLU A 30 -0.56 0.61 6.18
N ASP A 31 -1.08 0.88 4.97
CA ASP A 31 -2.43 1.40 4.79
C ASP A 31 -3.47 0.31 5.11
N LEU A 32 -3.29 -0.91 4.60
CA LEU A 32 -4.19 -2.03 4.90
C LEU A 32 -4.31 -2.27 6.40
N VAL A 33 -3.18 -2.24 7.11
CA VAL A 33 -3.11 -2.45 8.55
C VAL A 33 -3.78 -1.31 9.31
N ALA A 34 -3.49 -0.06 8.95
CA ALA A 34 -4.12 1.10 9.57
C ALA A 34 -5.64 1.14 9.36
N ILE A 35 -6.12 0.74 8.18
CA ILE A 35 -7.55 0.75 7.84
C ILE A 35 -8.30 -0.39 8.54
N THR A 36 -7.72 -1.58 8.55
CA THR A 36 -8.40 -2.78 9.05
C THR A 36 -8.19 -3.01 10.53
N ASP A 37 -7.21 -2.34 11.15
CA ASP A 37 -6.78 -2.60 12.53
C ASP A 37 -6.43 -4.09 12.73
N ILE A 38 -5.89 -4.73 11.70
CA ILE A 38 -5.47 -6.13 11.77
C ILE A 38 -4.19 -6.23 12.61
N GLY A 39 -4.32 -6.85 13.78
CA GLY A 39 -3.17 -7.05 14.66
C GLY A 39 -2.16 -8.05 14.08
N ARG A 40 -0.90 -7.89 14.48
CA ARG A 40 0.22 -8.77 14.10
C ARG A 40 -0.05 -10.26 14.28
N ASP A 41 -0.80 -10.65 15.31
CA ASP A 41 -1.12 -12.05 15.64
C ASP A 41 -2.00 -12.69 14.58
N THR A 42 -2.79 -11.88 13.86
CA THR A 42 -3.61 -12.32 12.72
C THR A 42 -2.88 -12.12 11.40
N LEU A 43 -2.14 -11.02 11.26
CA LEU A 43 -1.43 -10.72 10.02
C LEU A 43 -0.28 -11.70 9.74
N PHE A 44 0.51 -12.08 10.75
CA PHE A 44 1.67 -12.93 10.53
C PHE A 44 1.32 -14.32 9.96
N PRO A 45 0.33 -15.06 10.51
CA PRO A 45 -0.14 -16.30 9.89
C PRO A 45 -0.60 -16.12 8.44
N VAL A 46 -1.36 -15.04 8.15
CA VAL A 46 -1.79 -14.74 6.77
C VAL A 46 -0.60 -14.58 5.84
N LEU A 47 0.43 -13.83 6.25
CA LEU A 47 1.64 -13.64 5.44
C LEU A 47 2.49 -14.92 5.31
N ALA A 48 2.42 -15.83 6.27
CA ALA A 48 3.12 -17.10 6.23
C ALA A 48 2.43 -18.14 5.32
N ASP A 49 1.09 -18.14 5.32
CA ASP A 49 0.28 -19.14 4.62
C ASP A 49 -0.12 -18.72 3.20
N THR A 50 -0.10 -17.42 2.90
CA THR A 50 -0.50 -16.90 1.58
C THR A 50 0.46 -17.36 0.48
N GLU A 51 -0.10 -17.75 -0.67
CA GLU A 51 0.66 -17.92 -1.92
C GLU A 51 0.90 -16.57 -2.64
N GLY A 52 0.32 -15.49 -2.11
CA GLY A 52 0.50 -14.14 -2.61
C GLY A 52 1.89 -13.57 -2.34
N LYS A 53 2.18 -12.43 -2.93
CA LYS A 53 3.50 -11.80 -2.86
C LYS A 53 3.52 -10.64 -1.88
N VAL A 54 4.49 -10.68 -0.98
CA VAL A 54 4.98 -9.53 -0.21
C VAL A 54 6.22 -9.00 -0.92
N VAL A 55 6.27 -7.70 -1.17
CA VAL A 55 7.37 -7.06 -1.91
C VAL A 55 7.75 -5.74 -1.27
N GLU A 56 9.03 -5.39 -1.39
CA GLU A 56 9.52 -4.04 -1.11
C GLU A 56 9.66 -3.27 -2.42
N MET A 57 9.18 -2.03 -2.45
CA MET A 57 9.37 -1.11 -3.56
C MET A 57 9.97 0.19 -3.05
N TYR A 58 10.93 0.74 -3.79
CA TYR A 58 11.45 2.08 -3.55
C TYR A 58 10.60 3.09 -4.34
N VAL A 59 10.03 4.05 -3.63
CA VAL A 59 9.12 5.04 -4.20
C VAL A 59 9.73 6.43 -4.09
N GLU A 60 9.66 7.21 -5.16
CA GLU A 60 10.07 8.60 -5.23
C GLU A 60 8.94 9.49 -5.72
N GLU A 61 8.72 10.61 -5.04
CA GLU A 61 7.75 11.64 -5.37
C GLU A 61 8.43 13.02 -5.38
N LEU A 62 8.10 13.87 -6.35
CA LEU A 62 8.58 15.25 -6.38
C LEU A 62 7.87 16.08 -5.30
N THR A 63 8.62 16.84 -4.50
CA THR A 63 8.07 17.67 -3.41
C THR A 63 7.54 19.02 -3.91
N LYS A 64 7.00 19.08 -5.13
CA LYS A 64 6.44 20.31 -5.69
C LYS A 64 5.09 20.59 -5.03
N ARG A 65 4.76 21.88 -4.86
CA ARG A 65 3.45 22.28 -4.32
C ARG A 65 2.34 21.85 -5.29
N VAL A 66 1.32 21.22 -4.74
CA VAL A 66 0.09 20.82 -5.43
C VAL A 66 -1.08 21.63 -4.84
N PRO A 67 -2.08 22.05 -5.64
CA PRO A 67 -3.25 22.72 -5.09
C PRO A 67 -3.95 21.86 -4.04
N LYS A 68 -4.54 22.50 -3.01
CA LYS A 68 -5.11 21.81 -1.84
C LYS A 68 -6.11 20.70 -2.23
N ASP A 69 -6.95 20.95 -3.22
CA ASP A 69 -7.97 20.01 -3.68
C ASP A 69 -7.40 18.70 -4.22
N PHE A 70 -6.11 18.66 -4.58
CA PHE A 70 -5.43 17.49 -5.11
C PHE A 70 -4.40 16.88 -4.15
N THR A 71 -4.29 17.39 -2.92
CA THR A 71 -3.34 16.87 -1.91
C THR A 71 -3.61 15.43 -1.51
N HIS A 72 -4.88 15.00 -1.60
CA HIS A 72 -5.28 13.60 -1.38
C HIS A 72 -4.74 12.62 -2.45
N ARG A 73 -4.13 13.13 -3.54
CA ARG A 73 -3.51 12.35 -4.61
C ARG A 73 -1.97 12.30 -4.52
N LEU A 74 -1.41 12.78 -3.41
CA LEU A 74 0.02 12.65 -3.11
C LEU A 74 0.31 11.33 -2.40
N PHE A 75 1.38 10.65 -2.80
CA PHE A 75 1.81 9.37 -2.24
C PHE A 75 2.34 9.49 -0.81
N PHE A 76 3.04 10.59 -0.52
CA PHE A 76 3.51 10.94 0.82
C PHE A 76 2.73 12.11 1.42
N GLY A 77 1.46 12.26 1.03
CA GLY A 77 0.56 13.27 1.58
C GLY A 77 0.43 13.15 3.10
N GLU A 78 0.24 14.28 3.79
CA GLU A 78 0.23 14.38 5.27
C GLU A 78 -0.81 13.49 5.96
N PHE A 79 -1.84 13.06 5.24
CA PHE A 79 -2.87 12.16 5.76
C PHE A 79 -2.39 10.71 5.89
N PHE A 80 -1.33 10.33 5.17
CA PHE A 80 -0.64 9.07 5.40
C PHE A 80 0.34 9.23 6.57
N GLY A 81 0.29 8.31 7.53
CA GLY A 81 1.22 8.30 8.66
C GLY A 81 2.68 8.10 8.24
N ASN A 82 3.60 8.12 9.22
CA ASN A 82 5.02 7.84 9.03
C ASN A 82 5.77 8.84 8.12
N ALA A 83 5.38 10.13 8.14
CA ALA A 83 6.03 11.20 7.40
C ALA A 83 7.50 11.44 7.82
N ASP A 84 7.88 11.00 9.02
CA ASP A 84 9.22 11.00 9.60
C ASP A 84 10.15 9.98 8.92
N LYS A 85 9.59 8.88 8.37
CA LYS A 85 10.35 7.85 7.64
C LYS A 85 10.61 8.19 6.17
N VAL A 86 10.15 9.35 5.70
CA VAL A 86 10.30 9.80 4.31
C VAL A 86 11.55 10.67 4.20
N GLU A 87 12.53 10.20 3.44
CA GLU A 87 13.74 10.95 3.13
C GLU A 87 13.42 12.08 2.14
N ARG A 88 13.84 13.31 2.45
CA ARG A 88 13.60 14.48 1.59
C ARG A 88 14.92 15.13 1.21
N LYS A 89 15.29 15.06 -0.07
CA LYS A 89 16.53 15.63 -0.59
C LYS A 89 16.36 16.13 -2.02
N GLY A 90 16.86 17.33 -2.31
CA GLY A 90 16.92 17.84 -3.69
C GLY A 90 15.56 17.98 -4.38
N GLY A 91 14.47 18.22 -3.63
CA GLY A 91 13.12 18.32 -4.20
C GLY A 91 12.44 16.97 -4.46
N ILE A 92 13.01 15.87 -3.95
CA ILE A 92 12.47 14.52 -4.01
C ILE A 92 12.20 14.03 -2.60
N ALA A 93 11.02 13.44 -2.39
CA ALA A 93 10.65 12.64 -1.24
C ALA A 93 10.76 11.16 -1.64
N SER A 94 11.38 10.34 -0.81
CA SER A 94 11.61 8.94 -1.14
C SER A 94 11.54 8.03 0.08
N ARG A 95 11.13 6.78 -0.14
CA ARG A 95 11.07 5.74 0.90
C ARG A 95 10.96 4.34 0.29
N SER A 96 11.61 3.35 0.88
CA SER A 96 11.30 1.94 0.66
C SER A 96 10.06 1.52 1.46
N MET A 97 9.10 0.92 0.79
CA MET A 97 7.79 0.57 1.36
C MET A 97 7.40 -0.86 1.02
N ILE A 98 6.64 -1.48 1.91
CA ILE A 98 6.14 -2.85 1.72
C ILE A 98 4.75 -2.82 1.09
N PHE A 99 4.59 -3.64 0.07
CA PHE A 99 3.33 -3.86 -0.62
C PHE A 99 3.01 -5.34 -0.69
N VAL A 100 1.72 -5.64 -0.81
CA VAL A 100 1.22 -6.99 -0.98
C VAL A 100 0.31 -7.06 -2.20
N ASP A 101 0.30 -8.17 -2.92
CA ASP A 101 -0.57 -8.30 -4.09
C ASP A 101 -2.05 -8.56 -3.72
N SER A 102 -2.91 -8.57 -4.74
CA SER A 102 -4.34 -8.85 -4.59
C SER A 102 -4.65 -10.20 -3.92
N GLN A 103 -3.76 -11.20 -4.01
CA GLN A 103 -3.98 -12.51 -3.39
C GLN A 103 -3.81 -12.40 -1.87
N VAL A 104 -2.75 -11.75 -1.39
CA VAL A 104 -2.59 -11.48 0.05
C VAL A 104 -3.77 -10.69 0.61
N VAL A 105 -4.25 -9.66 -0.09
CA VAL A 105 -5.43 -8.88 0.34
C VAL A 105 -6.68 -9.75 0.45
N ARG A 106 -6.84 -10.72 -0.46
CA ARG A 106 -7.94 -11.69 -0.39
C ARG A 106 -7.77 -12.60 0.83
N ASP A 107 -6.57 -13.09 1.09
CA ASP A 107 -6.30 -13.99 2.21
C ASP A 107 -6.50 -13.30 3.56
N MET A 108 -6.14 -12.02 3.67
CA MET A 108 -6.44 -11.18 4.84
C MET A 108 -7.95 -11.04 5.10
N SER A 109 -8.80 -11.23 4.09
CA SER A 109 -10.26 -11.10 4.21
C SER A 109 -10.96 -12.37 4.71
N ILE A 110 -10.30 -13.54 4.65
CA ILE A 110 -10.93 -14.85 4.92
C ILE A 110 -11.46 -14.93 6.36
N ASP A 111 -10.67 -14.47 7.33
CA ASP A 111 -11.04 -14.51 8.75
C ASP A 111 -11.85 -13.30 9.22
N CYS A 112 -12.18 -12.37 8.31
CA CYS A 112 -13.00 -11.20 8.64
C CYS A 112 -14.49 -11.54 8.87
N SER A 113 -14.85 -12.83 8.97
CA SER A 113 -16.23 -13.30 9.17
C SER A 113 -16.94 -12.64 10.35
N LYS A 114 -16.21 -12.20 11.38
CA LYS A 114 -16.73 -11.58 12.60
C LYS A 114 -16.71 -10.05 12.62
N ASP A 115 -16.13 -9.39 11.62
CA ASP A 115 -15.99 -7.92 11.55
C ASP A 115 -16.66 -7.36 10.27
N PRO A 116 -17.88 -6.79 10.39
CA PRO A 116 -18.59 -6.20 9.26
C PRO A 116 -17.88 -5.02 8.60
N GLU A 117 -17.13 -4.20 9.35
CA GLU A 117 -16.45 -3.02 8.80
C GLU A 117 -15.29 -3.45 7.90
N ARG A 118 -14.49 -4.42 8.35
CA ARG A 118 -13.43 -5.03 7.51
C ARG A 118 -14.00 -5.62 6.23
N LYS A 119 -15.15 -6.31 6.29
CA LYS A 119 -15.81 -6.85 5.09
C LYS A 119 -16.19 -5.75 4.09
N LEU A 120 -16.74 -4.63 4.57
CA LEU A 120 -17.10 -3.51 3.71
C LEU A 120 -15.86 -2.84 3.09
N PHE A 121 -14.76 -2.76 3.83
CA PHE A 121 -13.47 -2.34 3.28
C PHE A 121 -12.97 -3.26 2.16
N TYR A 122 -12.91 -4.58 2.39
CA TYR A 122 -12.49 -5.52 1.33
C TYR A 122 -13.44 -5.52 0.13
N LYS A 123 -14.73 -5.27 0.36
CA LYS A 123 -15.70 -5.05 -0.71
C LYS A 123 -15.38 -3.81 -1.53
N TRP A 124 -14.96 -2.70 -0.91
CA TRP A 124 -14.49 -1.52 -1.63
C TRP A 124 -13.25 -1.83 -2.48
N VAL A 125 -12.28 -2.60 -1.94
CA VAL A 125 -11.10 -3.00 -2.73
C VAL A 125 -11.49 -3.87 -3.93
N LYS A 126 -12.32 -4.90 -3.71
CA LYS A 126 -12.71 -5.87 -4.73
C LYS A 126 -13.69 -5.31 -5.76
N ASP A 127 -14.73 -4.63 -5.33
CA ASP A 127 -15.87 -4.26 -6.18
C ASP A 127 -15.72 -2.85 -6.78
N PHE A 128 -14.78 -2.04 -6.28
CA PHE A 128 -14.53 -0.68 -6.79
C PHE A 128 -13.09 -0.50 -7.29
N ILE A 129 -12.09 -0.68 -6.42
CA ILE A 129 -10.69 -0.38 -6.77
C ILE A 129 -10.18 -1.28 -7.90
N GLN A 130 -10.33 -2.61 -7.76
CA GLN A 130 -9.86 -3.55 -8.78
C GLN A 130 -10.49 -3.29 -10.16
N PRO A 131 -11.83 -3.13 -10.30
CA PRO A 131 -12.46 -2.74 -11.56
C PRO A 131 -11.96 -1.42 -12.14
N VAL A 132 -11.78 -0.38 -11.30
CA VAL A 132 -11.22 0.90 -11.75
C VAL A 132 -9.82 0.75 -12.33
N MET A 133 -9.02 -0.18 -11.79
CA MET A 133 -7.66 -0.44 -12.26
C MET A 133 -7.59 -1.28 -13.55
N GLU A 134 -8.69 -1.94 -13.92
CA GLU A 134 -8.88 -2.64 -15.19
C GLU A 134 -9.42 -1.70 -16.28
N ASP A 135 -10.22 -0.69 -15.88
CA ASP A 135 -10.79 0.31 -16.77
C ASP A 135 -9.81 1.47 -17.06
N LYS A 136 -9.29 1.47 -18.30
CA LYS A 136 -8.35 2.50 -18.81
C LYS A 136 -8.96 3.90 -18.88
N ASP A 137 -10.28 4.03 -18.84
CA ASP A 137 -10.95 5.33 -18.89
C ASP A 137 -11.14 5.94 -17.50
N CYS A 138 -10.87 5.18 -16.43
CA CYS A 138 -11.13 5.60 -15.05
C CYS A 138 -9.86 5.80 -14.20
N TRP A 139 -8.81 5.01 -14.39
CA TRP A 139 -7.59 5.02 -13.57
C TRP A 139 -6.89 6.38 -13.41
N TRP A 140 -6.94 7.26 -14.43
CA TRP A 140 -6.30 8.59 -14.42
C TRP A 140 -6.87 9.52 -13.34
N ARG A 141 -8.07 9.24 -12.82
CA ARG A 141 -8.69 9.99 -11.72
C ARG A 141 -8.02 9.74 -10.37
N TYR A 142 -7.33 8.61 -10.24
CA TYR A 142 -6.69 8.15 -9.01
C TYR A 142 -5.17 8.12 -9.10
N GLU A 143 -4.62 8.37 -10.29
CA GLU A 143 -3.17 8.44 -10.50
C GLU A 143 -2.53 9.41 -9.52
N CYS A 144 -1.40 8.98 -8.94
CA CYS A 144 -0.65 9.77 -8.00
C CYS A 144 -0.03 10.98 -8.71
N LEU A 145 -0.24 12.17 -8.15
CA LEU A 145 0.42 13.36 -8.65
C LEU A 145 1.87 13.37 -8.18
N MET A 146 2.74 14.01 -8.96
CA MET A 146 4.16 14.20 -8.64
C MET A 146 4.97 12.91 -8.48
N MET A 147 4.42 11.75 -8.84
CA MET A 147 5.17 10.50 -8.85
C MET A 147 6.40 10.64 -9.78
N ASN A 148 7.59 10.47 -9.22
CA ASN A 148 8.84 10.54 -9.97
C ASN A 148 9.22 9.17 -10.51
N SER A 149 9.31 8.18 -9.61
CA SER A 149 9.65 6.82 -9.99
C SER A 149 9.18 5.81 -8.94
N ILE A 150 8.90 4.60 -9.42
CA ILE A 150 8.73 3.42 -8.57
C ILE A 150 9.69 2.37 -9.08
N TYR A 151 10.56 1.94 -8.18
CA TYR A 151 11.55 0.92 -8.45
C TYR A 151 11.21 -0.36 -7.68
N TYR A 152 11.01 -1.43 -8.45
CA TYR A 152 10.79 -2.77 -7.94
C TYR A 152 11.79 -3.73 -8.57
N ASP A 153 12.56 -4.41 -7.72
CA ASP A 153 13.40 -5.54 -8.08
C ASP A 153 13.37 -6.59 -6.95
N PRO A 154 12.64 -7.70 -7.13
CA PRO A 154 12.47 -8.73 -6.09
C PRO A 154 13.72 -9.57 -5.87
N LEU A 155 14.77 -9.43 -6.70
CA LEU A 155 15.99 -10.23 -6.62
C LEU A 155 17.13 -9.50 -5.92
N ILE A 156 16.97 -8.21 -5.57
CA ILE A 156 18.00 -7.45 -4.86
C ILE A 156 18.27 -8.04 -3.48
N LYS A 157 17.21 -8.37 -2.75
CA LYS A 157 17.30 -8.98 -1.42
C LYS A 157 16.06 -9.82 -1.14
N PRO A 158 16.19 -10.90 -0.36
CA PRO A 158 15.03 -11.64 0.12
C PRO A 158 14.16 -10.76 1.01
N ILE A 159 12.86 -11.03 1.02
CA ILE A 159 11.94 -10.48 2.02
C ILE A 159 12.15 -11.21 3.33
N ASP A 160 12.43 -10.46 4.39
CA ASP A 160 12.60 -10.97 5.74
C ASP A 160 11.35 -10.66 6.57
N ILE A 161 10.57 -11.65 6.97
CA ILE A 161 9.39 -11.47 7.82
C ILE A 161 9.67 -12.08 9.19
N ARG A 162 9.69 -11.24 10.24
CA ARG A 162 10.03 -11.65 11.59
C ARG A 162 8.92 -11.31 12.57
N TYR A 163 8.43 -12.32 13.28
CA TYR A 163 7.54 -12.14 14.41
C TYR A 163 8.37 -12.08 15.71
N ALA A 164 8.40 -10.91 16.34
CA ALA A 164 9.17 -10.65 17.55
C ALA A 164 8.24 -10.21 18.70
N VAL A 165 8.77 -10.25 19.92
CA VAL A 165 8.03 -9.89 21.15
C VAL A 165 7.41 -8.49 21.04
N ASP A 166 8.13 -7.57 20.43
CA ASP A 166 7.78 -6.16 20.27
C ASP A 166 7.07 -5.84 18.95
N GLY A 167 6.99 -6.73 17.97
CA GLY A 167 6.28 -6.42 16.73
C GLY A 167 6.41 -7.45 15.62
N LEU A 168 5.64 -7.24 14.57
CA LEU A 168 5.87 -7.89 13.28
C LEU A 168 6.78 -6.98 12.46
N TYR A 169 7.85 -7.54 11.91
CA TYR A 169 8.80 -6.84 11.08
C TYR A 169 8.79 -7.42 9.68
N ILE A 170 8.76 -6.56 8.67
CA ILE A 170 9.02 -6.92 7.28
C ILE A 170 10.23 -6.11 6.84
N ASN A 171 11.34 -6.80 6.57
CA ASN A 171 12.69 -6.25 6.53
C ASN A 171 12.98 -5.46 7.83
N ASP A 172 13.34 -4.19 7.69
CA ASP A 172 13.60 -3.27 8.81
C ASP A 172 12.35 -2.47 9.22
N MET A 173 11.20 -2.73 8.60
CA MET A 173 9.96 -2.01 8.86
C MET A 173 9.10 -2.74 9.88
N ARG A 174 8.86 -2.11 11.03
CA ARG A 174 7.85 -2.56 11.99
C ARG A 174 6.45 -2.29 11.44
N ILE A 175 5.65 -3.34 11.33
CA ILE A 175 4.22 -3.34 11.06
C ILE A 175 3.51 -3.47 12.42
N ASN A 176 2.74 -2.45 12.79
CA ASN A 176 2.03 -2.39 14.08
C ASN A 176 0.70 -3.12 14.00
#